data_AF-A0A1S4E4U9-F1
#
_entry.id   AF-A0A1S4E4U9-F1
#
_cell.length_a   1.000
_cell.length_b   1.000
_cell.length_c   1.000
_cell.angle_alpha   90.00
_cell.angle_beta   90.00
_cell.angle_gamma   90.00
#
_symmetry.space_group_name_H-M   'P 1'
#
loop_
_entity.id
_entity.type
_entity.pdbx_description
1 polymer ?
#
loop_
_entity_poly.entity_id
_entity_poly.type
_entity_poly.pdbx_seq_one_letter_code
_entity_poly.pdbx_strand_id
1 'polypeptide(L)'
;MTHLDTAYAIHIVSQFIAAPRTIHFTTVLCIIRYIKGTLGHSLQFSSHSSLVLFGFFDADWTGHPTDRRSSTSYCIYLGDALISWRSKKQHVVSRSSTESEYRALADATLELIWLHWLLTVMRAPQRSPIILHCDNCSAIQIAHDVFHE
;
A
#
# COMPACT_ATOMS: atom_id res chain seq x y z
N MET A 1 -15.49 -1.69 2.91
CA MET A 1 -15.59 -0.30 2.44
C MET A 1 -14.31 0.38 2.82
N THR A 2 -13.41 0.58 1.86
CA THR A 2 -12.03 0.91 2.18
C THR A 2 -11.59 2.08 1.34
N HIS A 3 -11.67 3.25 1.96
CA HIS A 3 -11.25 4.52 1.40
C HIS A 3 -9.73 4.62 1.53
N LEU A 4 -9.04 4.03 0.56
CA LEU A 4 -7.57 4.04 0.44
C LEU A 4 -7.02 5.47 0.56
N ASP A 5 -7.73 6.42 -0.05
CA ASP A 5 -7.53 7.86 -0.09
C ASP A 5 -7.60 8.54 1.29
N THR A 6 -8.15 7.89 2.31
CA THR A 6 -8.15 8.43 3.70
C THR A 6 -7.04 7.86 4.58
N ALA A 7 -6.39 6.76 4.18
CA ALA A 7 -5.42 6.06 5.01
C ALA A 7 -4.23 6.95 5.38
N TYR A 8 -3.72 7.72 4.42
CA TYR A 8 -2.64 8.67 4.66
C TYR A 8 -3.05 9.79 5.62
N ALA A 9 -4.21 10.42 5.39
CA ALA A 9 -4.71 11.49 6.27
C ALA A 9 -4.94 11.00 7.71
N ILE A 10 -5.50 9.79 7.86
CA ILE A 10 -5.68 9.14 9.16
C ILE A 10 -4.33 8.86 9.82
N HIS A 11 -3.35 8.34 9.05
CA HIS A 11 -2.00 8.10 9.54
C HIS A 11 -1.37 9.37 10.12
N ILE A 12 -1.41 10.49 9.39
CA ILE A 12 -0.84 11.76 9.87
C ILE A 12 -1.52 12.24 11.15
N VAL A 13 -2.87 12.24 11.20
CA VAL A 13 -3.58 12.75 12.38
C VAL A 13 -3.41 11.84 13.60
N SER A 14 -3.27 10.53 13.40
CA SER A 14 -3.05 9.56 14.49
C SER A 14 -1.76 9.80 15.27
N GLN A 15 -0.76 10.42 14.64
CA GLN A 15 0.51 10.76 15.30
C GLN A 15 0.34 11.79 16.43
N PHE A 16 -0.74 12.57 16.43
CA PHE A 16 -0.99 13.65 17.38
C PHE A 16 -2.04 13.27 18.44
N ILE A 17 -2.42 12.00 18.55
CA ILE A 17 -3.50 11.55 19.45
C ILE A 17 -3.18 11.80 20.94
N ALA A 18 -1.89 11.81 21.30
CA ALA A 18 -1.45 12.04 22.68
C ALA A 18 -1.58 13.51 23.11
N ALA A 19 -1.55 14.47 22.17
CA ALA A 19 -1.66 15.90 22.46
C ALA A 19 -2.29 16.65 21.25
N PRO A 20 -3.59 16.45 20.98
CA PRO A 20 -4.26 17.04 19.84
C PRO A 20 -4.41 18.56 19.99
N ARG A 21 -4.33 19.26 18.86
CA ARG A 21 -4.55 20.72 18.72
C ARG A 21 -5.81 20.95 17.90
N THR A 22 -6.33 22.17 17.91
CA THR A 22 -7.54 22.55 17.18
C THR A 22 -7.48 22.18 15.70
N ILE A 23 -6.30 22.33 15.06
CA ILE A 23 -6.08 21.96 13.66
C ILE A 23 -6.24 20.45 13.42
N HIS A 24 -5.73 19.61 14.32
CA HIS A 24 -5.86 18.16 14.21
C HIS A 24 -7.34 17.75 14.35
N PHE A 25 -8.06 18.36 15.30
CA PHE A 25 -9.49 18.11 15.49
C PHE A 25 -10.33 18.51 14.28
N THR A 26 -10.07 19.67 13.67
CA THR A 26 -10.76 20.08 12.44
C THR A 26 -10.48 19.13 11.29
N THR A 27 -9.25 18.63 11.15
CA THR A 27 -8.89 17.64 10.13
C THR A 27 -9.62 16.31 10.37
N VAL A 28 -9.73 15.84 11.62
CA VAL A 28 -10.55 14.65 11.96
C VAL A 28 -11.99 14.85 11.52
N LEU A 29 -12.59 16.01 11.80
CA LEU A 29 -13.98 16.29 11.40
C LEU A 29 -14.16 16.30 9.88
N CYS A 30 -13.18 16.80 9.13
CA CYS A 30 -13.17 16.72 7.67
C CYS A 30 -13.11 15.26 7.18
N ILE A 31 -12.23 14.44 7.77
CA ILE A 31 -12.13 13.00 7.45
C ILE A 31 -13.48 12.30 7.72
N ILE A 32 -14.10 12.57 8.87
CA ILE A 32 -15.42 11.99 9.22
C ILE A 32 -16.51 12.44 8.24
N ARG A 33 -16.53 13.73 7.86
CA ARG A 33 -17.49 14.26 6.87
C ARG A 33 -17.28 13.63 5.49
N TYR A 34 -16.03 13.44 5.08
CA TYR A 34 -15.70 12.77 3.81
C TYR A 34 -16.23 11.34 3.82
N ILE A 35 -15.90 10.54 4.83
CA ILE A 35 -16.38 9.16 4.97
C ILE A 35 -17.91 9.10 4.96
N LYS A 36 -18.58 10.03 5.67
CA LYS A 36 -20.04 10.11 5.69
C LYS A 36 -20.63 10.44 4.31
N GLY A 37 -19.96 11.30 3.54
CA GLY A 37 -20.37 11.66 2.17
C GLY A 37 -20.11 10.56 1.14
N THR A 38 -19.12 9.70 1.39
CA THR A 38 -18.72 8.63 0.47
C THR A 38 -19.22 7.24 0.88
N LEU A 39 -20.14 7.13 1.84
CA LEU A 39 -20.76 5.86 2.26
C LEU A 39 -21.34 5.02 1.09
N GLY A 40 -21.81 5.68 0.03
CA GLY A 40 -22.32 5.01 -1.17
C GLY A 40 -21.25 4.51 -2.15
N HIS A 41 -19.98 4.83 -1.92
CA HIS A 41 -18.86 4.40 -2.77
C HIS A 41 -18.30 3.09 -2.24
N SER A 42 -18.77 1.98 -2.79
CA SER A 42 -18.25 0.64 -2.50
C SER A 42 -17.28 0.18 -3.59
N LEU A 43 -16.28 -0.61 -3.21
CA LEU A 43 -15.52 -1.41 -4.17
C LEU A 43 -16.49 -2.36 -4.89
N GLN A 44 -16.64 -2.20 -6.19
CA GLN A 44 -17.46 -3.07 -7.02
C GLN A 44 -16.61 -4.24 -7.51
N PHE A 45 -16.97 -5.45 -7.11
CA PHE A 45 -16.37 -6.68 -7.61
C PHE A 45 -17.24 -7.19 -8.76
N SER A 46 -16.80 -7.01 -9.99
CA SER A 46 -17.52 -7.54 -11.16
C SER A 46 -17.32 -9.05 -11.27
N SER A 47 -18.41 -9.81 -11.45
CA SER A 47 -18.33 -11.25 -11.76
C SER A 47 -17.69 -11.54 -13.11
N HIS A 48 -17.56 -10.52 -13.97
CA HIS A 48 -16.90 -10.61 -15.27
C HIS A 48 -15.41 -10.24 -15.22
N SER A 49 -14.92 -9.77 -14.06
CA SER A 49 -13.51 -9.46 -13.88
C SER A 49 -12.67 -10.72 -13.99
N SER A 50 -11.49 -10.59 -14.59
CA SER A 50 -10.49 -11.65 -14.52
C SER A 50 -10.07 -11.90 -13.06
N LEU A 51 -9.68 -13.13 -12.74
CA LEU A 51 -9.14 -13.49 -11.42
C LEU A 51 -7.61 -13.46 -11.45
N VAL A 52 -7.01 -12.51 -12.17
CA VAL A 52 -5.56 -12.36 -12.28
C VAL A 52 -5.06 -11.39 -11.23
N LEU A 53 -4.11 -11.83 -10.43
CA LEU A 53 -3.48 -11.03 -9.39
C LEU A 53 -2.39 -10.13 -9.99
N PHE A 54 -2.41 -8.85 -9.64
CA PHE A 54 -1.32 -7.91 -9.90
C PHE A 54 -1.29 -6.83 -8.81
N GLY A 55 -0.23 -6.03 -8.76
CA GLY A 55 -0.17 -4.95 -7.78
C GLY A 55 0.78 -3.83 -8.14
N PHE A 56 0.78 -2.83 -7.27
CA PHE A 56 1.68 -1.69 -7.27
C PHE A 56 2.30 -1.57 -5.87
N PHE A 57 3.55 -1.16 -5.80
CA PHE A 57 4.17 -0.71 -4.55
C PHE A 57 4.92 0.59 -4.79
N ASP A 58 5.08 1.34 -3.69
CA ASP A 58 5.75 2.63 -3.67
C ASP A 58 6.36 2.85 -2.29
N ALA A 59 7.47 3.59 -2.25
CA ALA A 59 8.11 4.01 -1.02
C ALA A 59 8.44 5.50 -1.03
N ASP A 60 7.72 6.27 -0.22
CA ASP A 60 8.02 7.67 0.00
C ASP A 60 9.32 7.83 0.80
N TRP A 61 10.39 8.30 0.15
CA TRP A 61 11.65 8.73 0.77
C TRP A 61 11.61 10.17 1.31
N THR A 62 10.47 10.85 1.22
CA THR A 62 10.32 12.21 1.73
C THR A 62 10.16 12.20 3.24
N GLY A 63 11.31 12.30 3.91
CA GLY A 63 11.46 12.23 5.35
C GLY A 63 10.50 13.16 6.08
N HIS A 64 9.68 12.57 6.95
CA HIS A 64 9.07 13.31 8.03
C HIS A 64 10.19 14.09 8.75
N PRO A 65 10.10 15.42 8.89
CA PRO A 65 11.18 16.27 9.42
C PRO A 65 11.63 15.93 10.85
N THR A 66 10.99 14.95 11.48
CA THR A 66 11.18 14.55 12.88
C THR A 66 11.90 13.21 13.02
N ASP A 67 11.80 12.25 12.09
CA ASP A 67 12.48 10.93 12.22
C ASP A 67 13.11 10.33 10.96
N ARG A 68 13.01 10.98 9.79
CA ARG A 68 13.58 10.52 8.51
C ARG A 68 13.16 9.11 8.05
N ARG A 69 12.11 8.50 8.61
CA ARG A 69 11.66 7.17 8.17
C ARG A 69 10.73 7.28 6.96
N SER A 70 10.98 6.44 5.97
CA SER A 70 10.17 6.30 4.77
C SER A 70 8.80 5.67 5.07
N SER A 71 7.85 5.81 4.17
CA SER A 71 6.57 5.10 4.23
C SER A 71 6.48 4.09 3.11
N THR A 72 6.19 2.83 3.44
CA THR A 72 5.87 1.79 2.47
C THR A 72 4.38 1.86 2.14
N SER A 73 4.05 1.80 0.86
CA SER A 73 2.67 1.56 0.44
C SER A 73 2.59 0.50 -0.66
N TYR A 74 1.47 -0.21 -0.71
CA TYR A 74 1.16 -1.12 -1.82
C TYR A 74 -0.34 -1.22 -2.03
N CYS A 75 -0.72 -1.60 -3.24
CA CYS A 75 -2.09 -1.90 -3.66
C CYS A 75 -2.09 -3.16 -4.53
N ILE A 76 -2.91 -4.14 -4.17
CA ILE A 76 -3.02 -5.43 -4.85
C ILE A 76 -4.45 -5.59 -5.38
N TYR A 77 -4.52 -5.93 -6.65
CA TYR A 77 -5.74 -6.11 -7.42
C TYR A 77 -5.94 -7.56 -7.81
N LEU A 78 -7.21 -7.96 -7.88
CA LEU A 78 -7.67 -9.20 -8.50
C LEU A 78 -8.56 -8.81 -9.68
N GLY A 79 -7.98 -8.82 -10.87
CA GLY A 79 -8.55 -8.16 -12.04
C GLY A 79 -8.84 -6.69 -11.75
N ASP A 80 -10.08 -6.26 -11.92
CA ASP A 80 -10.43 -4.85 -11.77
C ASP A 80 -10.62 -4.41 -10.31
N ALA A 81 -10.52 -5.35 -9.36
CA ALA A 81 -10.91 -5.10 -7.98
C ALA A 81 -9.72 -5.03 -7.03
N LEU A 82 -9.60 -3.91 -6.31
CA LEU A 82 -8.63 -3.74 -5.23
C LEU A 82 -9.01 -4.64 -4.04
N ILE A 83 -8.16 -5.61 -3.71
CA ILE A 83 -8.44 -6.61 -2.66
C ILE A 83 -7.57 -6.47 -1.41
N SER A 84 -6.37 -5.90 -1.54
CA SER A 84 -5.48 -5.63 -0.41
C SER A 84 -4.69 -4.35 -0.68
N TRP A 85 -4.47 -3.56 0.36
CA TRP A 85 -3.64 -2.36 0.30
C TRP A 85 -3.09 -2.07 1.68
N ARG A 86 -2.00 -1.31 1.70
CA ARG A 86 -1.38 -0.85 2.94
C ARG A 86 -0.68 0.48 2.71
N SER A 87 -0.70 1.32 3.72
CA SER A 87 0.21 2.45 3.87
C SER A 87 0.74 2.43 5.29
N LYS A 88 2.06 2.26 5.44
CA LYS A 88 2.69 2.11 6.75
C LYS A 88 4.07 2.74 6.76
N LYS A 89 4.33 3.54 7.79
CA LYS A 89 5.67 4.04 8.10
C LYS A 89 6.64 2.89 8.40
N GLN A 90 7.78 2.89 7.74
CA GLN A 90 8.83 1.89 7.96
C GLN A 90 9.36 1.99 9.40
N HIS A 91 9.70 0.84 10.00
CA HIS A 91 10.22 0.82 11.37
C HIS A 91 11.68 1.31 11.44
N VAL A 92 12.42 1.14 10.34
CA VAL A 92 13.84 1.47 10.21
C VAL A 92 13.99 2.66 9.25
N VAL A 93 15.00 3.50 9.50
CA VAL A 93 15.36 4.59 8.60
C VAL A 93 16.11 4.01 7.40
N SER A 94 15.61 4.25 6.19
CA SER A 94 16.29 3.90 4.95
C SER A 94 17.35 4.96 4.60
N ARG A 95 18.52 4.51 4.14
CA ARG A 95 19.66 5.37 3.80
C ARG A 95 19.64 5.82 2.34
N SER A 96 18.80 5.20 1.52
CA SER A 96 18.52 5.60 0.13
C SER A 96 17.05 5.32 -0.23
N SER A 97 16.56 5.95 -1.30
CA SER A 97 15.24 5.66 -1.87
C SER A 97 15.15 4.21 -2.35
N THR A 98 16.21 3.68 -2.95
CA THR A 98 16.29 2.30 -3.39
C THR A 98 16.11 1.30 -2.25
N GLU A 99 16.70 1.56 -1.08
CA GLU A 99 16.54 0.71 0.10
C GLU A 99 15.11 0.75 0.65
N SER A 100 14.46 1.92 0.64
CA SER A 100 13.06 2.03 1.04
C SER A 100 12.11 1.32 0.08
N GLU A 101 12.38 1.41 -1.23
CA GLU A 101 11.62 0.70 -2.26
C GLU A 101 11.79 -0.82 -2.16
N TYR A 102 13.00 -1.31 -1.93
CA TYR A 102 13.25 -2.74 -1.75
C TYR A 102 12.49 -3.31 -0.55
N ARG A 103 12.38 -2.54 0.54
CA ARG A 103 11.53 -2.91 1.68
C ARG A 103 10.05 -2.92 1.34
N ALA A 104 9.59 -1.94 0.56
CA ALA A 104 8.21 -1.89 0.10
C ALA A 104 7.86 -3.08 -0.81
N LEU A 105 8.78 -3.43 -1.72
CA LEU A 105 8.71 -4.63 -2.55
C LEU A 105 8.61 -5.90 -1.70
N ALA A 106 9.45 -6.05 -0.67
CA ALA A 106 9.42 -7.22 0.21
C ALA A 106 8.07 -7.34 0.95
N ASP A 107 7.55 -6.25 1.50
CA ASP A 107 6.26 -6.21 2.17
C ASP A 107 5.11 -6.57 1.22
N ALA A 108 5.10 -6.00 0.01
CA ALA A 108 4.09 -6.29 -1.01
C ALA A 108 4.14 -7.75 -1.50
N THR A 109 5.35 -8.30 -1.64
CA THR A 109 5.55 -9.69 -2.09
C THR A 109 5.06 -10.70 -1.07
N LEU A 110 5.27 -10.46 0.23
CA LEU A 110 4.73 -11.30 1.29
C LEU A 110 3.20 -11.40 1.24
N GLU A 111 2.54 -10.26 1.03
CA GLU A 111 1.08 -10.20 0.89
C GLU A 111 0.61 -10.92 -0.39
N LEU A 112 1.31 -10.74 -1.52
CA LEU A 112 1.02 -11.44 -2.77
C LEU A 112 1.14 -12.95 -2.64
N ILE A 113 2.18 -13.45 -1.96
CA ILE A 113 2.37 -14.88 -1.72
C ILE A 113 1.19 -15.44 -0.90
N TRP A 114 0.79 -14.72 0.15
CA TRP A 114 -0.34 -15.12 0.98
C TRP A 114 -1.65 -15.16 0.17
N LEU A 115 -1.91 -14.13 -0.65
CA LEU A 115 -3.09 -14.08 -1.53
C LEU A 115 -3.07 -15.17 -2.61
N HIS A 116 -1.91 -15.46 -3.20
CA HIS A 116 -1.74 -16.54 -4.16
C HIS A 116 -2.12 -17.90 -3.55
N TRP A 117 -1.67 -18.16 -2.33
CA TRP A 117 -2.01 -19.39 -1.62
C TRP A 117 -3.50 -19.45 -1.29
N LEU A 118 -4.08 -18.35 -0.78
CA LEU A 118 -5.51 -18.25 -0.51
C LEU A 118 -6.37 -18.52 -1.76
N LEU A 119 -6.02 -17.92 -2.90
CA LEU A 119 -6.71 -18.12 -4.17
C LEU A 119 -6.60 -19.56 -4.66
N THR A 120 -5.47 -20.21 -4.43
CA THR A 120 -5.28 -21.64 -4.75
C THR A 120 -6.24 -22.52 -3.94
N VAL A 121 -6.38 -22.26 -2.63
CA VAL A 121 -7.35 -22.96 -1.77
C VAL A 121 -8.79 -22.71 -2.23
N MET A 122 -9.09 -21.51 -2.70
CA MET A 122 -10.41 -21.13 -3.27
C MET A 122 -10.64 -21.64 -4.70
N ARG A 123 -9.78 -22.52 -5.23
CA ARG A 123 -9.87 -23.09 -6.59
C ARG A 123 -9.71 -22.07 -7.73
N ALA A 124 -9.02 -20.96 -7.47
CA ALA A 124 -8.66 -19.93 -8.45
C ALA A 124 -7.13 -19.75 -8.56
N PRO A 125 -6.36 -20.79 -8.92
CA PRO A 125 -4.90 -20.73 -8.94
C PRO A 125 -4.38 -19.73 -9.98
N GLN A 126 -3.38 -18.94 -9.61
CA GLN A 126 -2.69 -18.02 -10.53
C GLN A 126 -1.68 -18.80 -11.36
N ARG A 127 -1.91 -18.91 -12.67
CA ARG A 127 -1.09 -19.74 -13.57
C ARG A 127 0.07 -18.97 -14.21
N SER A 128 -0.04 -17.65 -14.28
CA SER A 128 1.00 -16.76 -14.79
C SER A 128 1.79 -16.13 -13.64
N PRO A 129 3.02 -15.67 -13.90
CA PRO A 129 3.73 -14.78 -12.99
C PRO A 129 2.85 -13.60 -12.61
N ILE A 130 2.85 -13.25 -11.33
CA ILE A 130 2.13 -12.10 -10.79
C ILE A 130 2.95 -10.85 -11.10
N ILE A 131 2.31 -9.86 -11.73
CA ILE A 131 2.98 -8.61 -12.09
C ILE A 131 2.90 -7.64 -10.91
N LEU A 132 4.04 -7.11 -10.50
CA LEU A 132 4.13 -6.11 -9.45
C LEU A 132 4.85 -4.87 -10.02
N HIS A 133 4.13 -3.76 -10.11
CA HIS A 133 4.59 -2.51 -10.72
C HIS A 133 5.22 -1.59 -9.68
N CYS A 134 6.24 -0.84 -10.11
CA CYS A 134 6.93 0.21 -9.37
C CYS A 134 7.26 1.34 -10.35
N ASP A 135 7.34 2.57 -9.87
CA ASP A 135 7.79 3.72 -10.66
C ASP A 135 9.31 3.96 -10.57
N ASN A 136 9.99 3.37 -9.59
CA ASN A 136 11.43 3.49 -9.41
C ASN A 136 12.22 2.47 -10.24
N CYS A 137 12.73 2.90 -11.38
CA CYS A 137 13.59 2.08 -12.27
C CYS A 137 14.79 1.43 -11.57
N SER A 138 15.37 2.07 -10.55
CA SER A 138 16.51 1.50 -9.80
C SER A 138 16.11 0.30 -8.94
N ALA A 139 14.91 0.33 -8.35
CA ALA A 139 14.37 -0.77 -7.58
C ALA A 139 13.99 -1.96 -8.48
N ILE A 140 13.43 -1.68 -9.66
CA ILE A 140 13.16 -2.70 -10.69
C ILE A 140 14.45 -3.41 -11.09
N GLN A 141 15.53 -2.66 -11.34
CA GLN A 141 16.80 -3.23 -11.78
C GLN A 141 17.44 -4.12 -10.72
N ILE A 142 17.37 -3.75 -9.45
CA ILE A 142 17.81 -4.60 -8.32
C ILE A 142 16.94 -5.85 -8.18
N ALA A 143 15.63 -5.74 -8.36
CA ALA A 143 14.75 -6.90 -8.30
C ALA A 143 15.00 -7.92 -9.43
N HIS A 144 15.47 -7.44 -10.60
CA HIS A 144 15.83 -8.27 -11.74
C HIS A 144 17.22 -8.90 -11.64
N ASP A 145 18.17 -8.26 -10.95
CA ASP A 145 19.55 -8.73 -10.83
C ASP A 145 19.82 -9.21 -9.39
N VAL A 146 19.60 -10.51 -9.17
CA VAL A 146 19.65 -11.18 -7.85
C VAL A 146 21.08 -11.28 -7.28
N PHE A 147 22.10 -10.79 -7.98
CA PHE A 147 23.49 -10.83 -7.53
C PHE A 147 23.87 -9.52 -6.82
N HIS A 148 23.95 -9.60 -5.50
CA HIS A 148 24.55 -8.57 -4.65
C HIS A 148 25.96 -9.00 -4.23
N GLU A 149 26.98 -8.50 -4.94
CA GLU A 149 28.35 -8.31 -4.43
C GLU A 149 28.83 -6.90 -4.73
#